data_AF-A0A956PPH3-F1
#
_entry.id   AF-A0A956PPH3-F1
#
_cell.length_a   1.000
_cell.length_b   1.000
_cell.length_c   1.000
_cell.angle_alpha   90.00
_cell.angle_beta   90.00
_cell.angle_gamma   90.00
#
_symmetry.space_group_name_H-M   'P 1'
#
loop_
_entity.id
_entity.type
_entity.pdbx_description
1 polymer ?
#
loop_
_entity_poly.entity_id
_entity_poly.type
_entity_poly.pdbx_seq_one_letter_code
_entity_poly.pdbx_strand_id
1 'polypeptide(L)' 'MESIEIAKISAQTAHDVKADNVLLLDVRELTTVCDYMVIASAPTRIQTKDIAKKVEQELLEHGEEKSRIQGRDEASWI' A
#
# COMPACT_ATOMS: atom_id res chain seq x y z
N MET A 1 10.79 -0.68 11.14
CA MET A 1 10.13 0.61 11.38
C MET A 1 8.89 0.41 12.22
N GLU A 2 8.33 1.47 12.80
CA GLU A 2 7.03 1.37 13.48
C GLU A 2 5.90 1.22 12.44
N SER A 3 4.82 0.52 12.80
CA SER A 3 3.73 0.19 11.85
C SER A 3 3.06 1.43 11.24
N ILE A 4 3.00 2.54 11.99
CA ILE A 4 2.48 3.83 11.50
C ILE A 4 3.39 4.48 10.45
N GLU A 5 4.70 4.28 10.53
CA GLU A 5 5.66 4.84 9.57
C GLU A 5 5.52 4.10 8.23
N ILE A 6 5.43 2.77 8.28
CA ILE A 6 5.19 1.91 7.11
C ILE A 6 3.90 2.32 6.39
N ALA A 7 2.82 2.54 7.16
CA ALA A 7 1.53 2.96 6.62
C ALA A 7 1.61 4.35 5.97
N LYS A 8 2.30 5.31 6.61
CA LYS A 8 2.48 6.67 6.08
C LYS A 8 3.30 6.69 4.80
N ILE A 9 4.41 5.95 4.75
CA ILE A 9 5.22 5.82 3.53
C ILE A 9 4.36 5.22 2.41
N SER A 10 3.67 4.12 2.69
CA SER A 10 2.81 3.46 1.68
C SER A 10 1.74 4.40 1.12
N ALA A 11 1.05 5.16 1.98
CA ALA A 11 0.04 6.11 1.57
C ALA A 11 0.63 7.29 0.79
N GLN A 12 1.75 7.86 1.27
CA GLN A 12 2.44 8.95 0.60
C GLN A 12 2.93 8.53 -0.79
N THR A 13 3.58 7.38 -0.89
CA THR A 13 4.06 6.83 -2.16
C THR A 13 2.91 6.63 -3.14
N ALA A 14 1.78 6.05 -2.69
CA ALA A 14 0.60 5.89 -3.53
C ALA A 14 0.06 7.25 -4.01
N HIS A 15 0.01 8.25 -3.14
CA HIS A 15 -0.39 9.61 -3.50
C HIS A 15 0.55 10.25 -4.53
N ASP A 16 1.87 10.10 -4.34
CA ASP A 16 2.90 10.70 -5.21
C ASP A 16 2.84 10.14 -6.64
N VAL A 17 2.46 8.87 -6.80
CA VAL A 17 2.19 8.26 -8.11
C VAL A 17 0.75 8.44 -8.60
N LYS A 18 0.03 9.42 -8.04
CA LYS A 18 -1.31 9.84 -8.46
C LYS A 18 -2.38 8.75 -8.32
N ALA A 19 -2.33 7.97 -7.26
CA ALA A 19 -3.45 7.11 -6.90
C ALA A 19 -4.67 7.95 -6.44
N ASP A 20 -5.86 7.46 -6.75
CA ASP A 20 -7.13 8.05 -6.32
C ASP A 20 -7.52 7.53 -4.94
N ASN A 21 -8.24 8.34 -4.16
CA ASN A 21 -8.85 7.94 -2.88
C ASN A 21 -7.88 7.23 -1.92
N VAL A 22 -6.69 7.81 -1.71
CA VAL A 22 -5.72 7.27 -0.76
C VAL A 22 -6.22 7.49 0.67
N LEU A 23 -6.48 6.40 1.39
CA LEU A 23 -6.96 6.39 2.76
C LEU A 23 -5.99 5.60 3.65
N LEU A 24 -5.65 6.17 4.80
CA LEU A 24 -4.94 5.48 5.88
C LEU A 24 -5.91 5.31 7.05
N LEU A 25 -6.21 4.06 7.38
CA LEU A 25 -7.16 3.69 8.42
C LEU A 25 -6.41 3.09 9.62
N ASP A 26 -6.73 3.58 10.82
CA ASP A 26 -6.34 2.95 12.08
C ASP A 26 -7.39 1.89 12.43
N VAL A 27 -6.97 0.62 12.47
CA VAL A 27 -7.88 -0.52 12.67
C VAL A 27 -7.54 -1.33 13.92
N ARG A 28 -6.65 -0.81 14.79
CA ARG A 28 -6.19 -1.49 16.01
C ARG A 28 -7.31 -1.87 16.97
N GLU A 29 -8.36 -1.07 17.03
CA GLU A 29 -9.55 -1.32 17.87
C GLU A 29 -10.57 -2.27 17.19
N LEU A 30 -10.38 -2.60 15.91
CA LEU A 30 -11.33 -3.40 15.12
C LEU A 30 -10.83 -4.82 14.88
N THR A 31 -9.51 -5.03 14.83
CA THR A 31 -8.90 -6.33 14.51
C THR A 31 -7.50 -6.45 15.10
N THR A 32 -7.07 -7.69 15.37
CA THR A 32 -5.70 -8.01 15.81
C THR A 32 -4.81 -8.47 14.66
N VAL A 33 -5.30 -8.44 13.41
CA VAL A 33 -4.57 -8.93 12.24
C VAL A 33 -3.51 -7.93 11.76
N CYS A 34 -3.82 -6.64 11.79
CA CYS A 34 -2.91 -5.55 11.46
C CYS A 34 -3.29 -4.26 12.21
N ASP A 35 -2.34 -3.33 12.32
CA ASP A 35 -2.57 -2.05 13.02
C ASP A 35 -3.21 -0.99 12.11
N TYR A 36 -2.70 -0.90 10.88
CA TYR A 36 -3.11 0.12 9.92
C TYR A 36 -3.41 -0.51 8.56
N MET A 37 -4.38 0.06 7.86
CA MET A 37 -4.74 -0.33 6.50
C MET A 37 -4.66 0.86 5.56
N VAL A 38 -3.92 0.71 4.47
CA VAL A 38 -3.85 1.72 3.40
C VAL A 38 -4.68 1.24 2.22
N ILE A 39 -5.63 2.07 1.78
CA ILE A 39 -6.47 1.81 0.61
C ILE A 39 -6.15 2.87 -0.44
N ALA A 40 -5.99 2.45 -1.69
CA ALA A 40 -5.79 3.34 -2.82
C ALA A 40 -6.52 2.77 -4.05
N SER A 41 -6.96 3.64 -4.94
CA SER A 41 -7.68 3.30 -6.17
C SER A 41 -6.90 3.76 -7.40
N ALA A 42 -7.16 3.13 -8.54
CA ALA A 42 -6.62 3.57 -9.82
C ALA A 42 -7.61 3.28 -10.95
N PRO A 43 -7.68 4.14 -11.99
CA PRO A 43 -8.57 3.96 -13.13
C PRO A 43 -8.21 2.78 -14.04
N THR A 44 -6.97 2.28 -13.99
CA THR A 44 -6.51 1.19 -14.87
C THR A 44 -5.70 0.13 -14.12
N ARG A 45 -5.71 -1.09 -14.65
CA ARG A 45 -4.91 -2.21 -14.13
C ARG A 45 -3.41 -1.94 -14.21
N ILE A 46 -2.96 -1.23 -15.25
CA ILE A 46 -1.55 -0.85 -15.42
C ILE A 46 -1.13 0.06 -14.27
N GLN A 47 -1.89 1.13 -14.02
CA GLN A 47 -1.61 2.04 -12.91
C GLN A 47 -1.71 1.34 -11.55
N THR A 48 -2.65 0.40 -11.38
CA THR A 48 -2.75 -0.42 -10.16
C THR A 48 -1.44 -1.19 -9.90
N LYS A 49 -0.87 -1.83 -10.94
CA LYS A 49 0.42 -2.53 -10.85
C LYS A 49 1.57 -1.57 -10.55
N ASP A 50 1.59 -0.41 -11.19
CA ASP A 50 2.64 0.60 -11.00
C ASP A 50 2.64 1.17 -9.58
N ILE A 51 1.46 1.47 -9.02
CA ILE A 51 1.31 1.91 -7.62
C ILE A 51 1.85 0.82 -6.68
N ALA A 52 1.38 -0.41 -6.82
CA ALA A 52 1.81 -1.52 -5.96
C ALA A 52 3.33 -1.78 -6.05
N LYS A 53 3.93 -1.59 -7.24
CA LYS A 53 5.37 -1.70 -7.46
C LYS A 53 6.13 -0.52 -6.86
N LYS A 54 5.63 0.71 -6.95
CA LYS A 54 6.33 1.86 -6.37
C LYS A 54 6.30 1.82 -4.84
N VAL A 55 5.17 1.45 -4.25
CA VAL A 55 5.06 1.21 -2.79
C VAL A 55 6.02 0.11 -2.34
N GLU A 56 6.12 -1.00 -3.08
CA GLU A 56 7.13 -2.05 -2.83
C GLU A 56 8.54 -1.51 -2.77
N GLN A 57 8.91 -0.77 -3.81
CA GLN A 57 10.25 -0.27 -3.97
C GLN A 57 10.58 0.70 -2.84
N GLU A 58 9.66 1.60 -2.51
CA GLU A 58 9.87 2.58 -1.45
C GLU A 58 10.05 1.90 -0.08
N LEU A 59 9.22 0.92 0.24
CA LEU A 59 9.35 0.17 1.49
C LEU A 59 10.66 -0.62 1.55
N LEU A 60 11.06 -1.24 0.43
CA LEU A 60 12.33 -1.95 0.35
C LEU A 60 13.53 -1.02 0.54
N GLU A 61 13.49 0.20 -0.02
CA GLU A 61 14.51 1.24 0.18
C GLU A 61 14.64 1.65 1.66
N HIS A 62 13.57 1.49 2.45
CA HIS A 62 13.57 1.71 3.90
C HIS A 62 13.86 0.43 4.73
N GLY A 63 14.22 -0.68 4.07
CA GLY A 63 14.57 -1.94 4.72
C GLY A 63 13.38 -2.81 5.12
N GLU A 64 12.18 -2.50 4.64
CA GLU A 64 10.96 -3.28 4.89
C GLU A 64 10.72 -4.26 3.72
N GLU A 65 11.02 -5.54 3.95
CA GLU A 65 10.75 -6.60 2.98
C GLU A 65 9.28 -7.04 3.02
N LYS A 66 8.75 -7.36 1.84
CA LYS A 66 7.38 -7.84 1.73
C LYS A 66 7.21 -9.25 2.26
N SER A 67 6.20 -9.45 3.09
CA SER A 67 5.79 -10.78 3.53
C SER A 67 4.97 -11.53 2.48
N ARG A 68 4.06 -10.85 1.76
CA ARG A 68 3.16 -11.46 0.77
C ARG A 68 2.55 -10.43 -0.18
N ILE A 69 2.29 -10.83 -1.42
CA ILE A 69 1.53 -10.05 -2.43
C ILE A 69 0.46 -10.96 -3.01
N GLN A 70 -0.75 -10.45 -3.23
CA GLN A 70 -1.85 -11.17 -3.87
C GLN A 70 -2.39 -10.38 -5.07
N GLY A 71 -3.12 -11.02 -5.98
CA GLY A 71 -3.84 -10.34 -7.06
C GLY A 71 -3.00 -9.62 -8.13
N ARG A 72 -1.66 -9.73 -8.11
CA ARG A 72 -0.75 -9.06 -9.04
C ARG A 72 -0.98 -9.45 -10.51
N ASP A 73 -1.42 -10.67 -10.78
CA ASP A 73 -1.66 -11.14 -12.15
C ASP A 73 -2.90 -10.47 -12.73
N GLU A 74 -4.01 -10.54 -12.00
CA GLU A 74 -5.29 -9.95 -12.39
C GLU A 74 -5.26 -8.42 -12.33
N ALA A 75 -4.65 -7.84 -11.29
CA ALA A 75 -4.63 -6.40 -11.00
C ALA A 75 -6.00 -5.73 -10.98
N SER A 76 -7.06 -6.47 -10.65
CA SER A 76 -8.33 -5.89 -10.19
C SER A 76 -8.24 -5.38 -8.75
N TRP A 77 -7.38 -6.03 -7.95
CA TRP A 77 -6.94 -5.64 -6.62
C TRP A 77 -5.57 -6.29 -6.41
N ILE A 78 -4.65 -5.60 -5.74
CA ILE A 78 -3.29 -6.08 -5.44
C ILE A 78 -3.04 -5.90 -3.95
#